data_AF-A0A7C2W2A0-F1
#
_entry.id   AF-A0A7C2W2A0-F1
#
_cell.length_a   1.000
_cell.length_b   1.000
_cell.length_c   1.000
_cell.angle_alpha   90.00
_cell.angle_beta   90.00
_cell.angle_gamma   90.00
#
_symmetry.space_group_name_H-M   'P 1'
#
loop_
_entity.id
_entity.type
_entity.pdbx_description
1 polymer ?
#
loop_
_entity_poly.entity_id
_entity_poly.type
_entity_poly.pdbx_seq_one_letter_code
_entity_poly.pdbx_strand_id
1 'polypeptide(L)'
;MLQQTQVPRVVPAYEAWVARWPTAEALAAASRAEVLRAWAGLGYNRRAVALHEAARSIAAAGGVPADLAALERLPGVGPYTARAVLCFAFGQAAMPLDTNVSRVLARSVFGRSAPADVARRTMQALADDRLRRTDRPRDAALALMDLGATVCRPAPRCAECPLSASCRWRAAGFPSEPLPRHREPPFERTARYARGRIVAFLRERGVVSTAEITVFLPSWHRPRVQAYLDGLARDGLVERRGDRWLLPELREG
;
A
#
# COMPACT_ATOMS: atom_id res chain seq x y z
N MET A 1 -3.99 -2.57 -3.60
CA MET A 1 -4.87 -2.77 -2.40
C MET A 1 -4.14 -3.33 -1.17
N LEU A 2 -3.18 -4.26 -1.32
CA LEU A 2 -2.47 -4.91 -0.20
C LEU A 2 -1.58 -4.01 0.68
N GLN A 3 -1.24 -2.79 0.25
CA GLN A 3 -0.50 -1.86 1.10
C GLN A 3 -1.32 -1.50 2.35
N GLN A 4 -0.88 -1.90 3.54
CA GLN A 4 -1.55 -1.55 4.81
C GLN A 4 -3.00 -2.09 4.94
N THR A 5 -3.34 -3.13 4.16
CA THR A 5 -4.62 -3.84 4.25
C THR A 5 -4.35 -5.35 4.16
N GLN A 6 -4.87 -6.14 5.10
CA GLN A 6 -4.66 -7.59 5.13
C GLN A 6 -5.37 -8.31 3.99
N VAL A 7 -4.78 -9.42 3.53
CA VAL A 7 -5.26 -10.23 2.39
C VAL A 7 -6.75 -10.57 2.47
N PRO A 8 -7.31 -11.09 3.58
CA PRO A 8 -8.73 -11.48 3.61
C PRO A 8 -9.71 -10.34 3.38
N ARG A 9 -9.31 -9.10 3.70
CA ARG A 9 -10.11 -7.89 3.42
C ARG A 9 -9.96 -7.41 1.98
N VAL A 10 -8.84 -7.72 1.33
CA VAL A 10 -8.53 -7.27 -0.02
C VAL A 10 -9.19 -8.15 -1.07
N VAL A 11 -9.22 -9.47 -0.88
CA VAL A 11 -9.74 -10.43 -1.88
C VAL A 11 -11.13 -10.04 -2.43
N PRO A 12 -12.20 -9.90 -1.61
CA PRO A 12 -13.52 -9.59 -2.15
C PRO A 12 -13.58 -8.21 -2.81
N ALA A 13 -12.83 -7.24 -2.30
CA ALA A 13 -12.76 -5.90 -2.88
C ALA A 13 -12.02 -5.89 -4.22
N TYR A 14 -10.97 -6.70 -4.36
CA TYR A 14 -10.20 -6.84 -5.59
C TYR A 14 -11.03 -7.53 -6.70
N GLU A 15 -11.72 -8.61 -6.37
CA GLU A 15 -12.59 -9.33 -7.31
C GLU A 15 -13.68 -8.42 -7.87
N ALA A 16 -14.41 -7.72 -6.98
CA ALA A 16 -15.42 -6.75 -7.38
C ALA A 16 -14.84 -5.59 -8.20
N TRP A 17 -13.62 -5.13 -7.86
CA TRP A 17 -12.95 -4.05 -8.56
C TRP A 17 -12.58 -4.40 -10.00
N VAL A 18 -11.95 -5.56 -10.21
CA VAL A 18 -11.55 -6.02 -11.54
C VAL A 18 -12.76 -6.39 -12.39
N ALA A 19 -13.80 -6.96 -11.79
CA ALA A 19 -15.06 -7.21 -12.49
C ALA A 19 -15.73 -5.91 -12.97
N ARG A 20 -15.69 -4.84 -12.16
CA ARG A 20 -16.27 -3.54 -12.51
C ARG A 20 -15.42 -2.77 -13.52
N TRP A 21 -14.10 -2.78 -13.35
CA TRP A 21 -13.14 -2.05 -14.18
C TRP A 21 -12.03 -3.00 -14.64
N PRO A 22 -12.26 -3.77 -15.72
CA PRO A 22 -11.32 -4.78 -16.18
C PRO A 22 -10.05 -4.20 -16.82
N THR A 23 -10.09 -2.94 -17.27
CA THR A 23 -8.94 -2.25 -17.88
C THR A 23 -8.65 -0.90 -17.23
N ALA A 24 -7.46 -0.35 -17.49
CA ALA A 24 -7.08 0.97 -17.01
C ALA A 24 -7.98 2.06 -17.59
N GLU A 25 -8.40 1.94 -18.85
CA GLU A 25 -9.32 2.84 -19.55
C GLU A 25 -10.68 2.84 -18.87
N ALA A 26 -11.21 1.65 -18.53
CA ALA A 26 -12.48 1.53 -17.83
C ALA A 26 -12.43 2.22 -16.45
N LEU A 27 -11.32 2.06 -15.71
CA LEU A 27 -11.13 2.75 -14.43
C LEU A 27 -10.93 4.26 -14.61
N ALA A 28 -10.22 4.68 -15.66
CA ALA A 28 -9.95 6.08 -15.95
C ALA A 28 -11.22 6.88 -16.30
N ALA A 29 -12.18 6.23 -16.96
CA ALA A 29 -13.48 6.80 -17.31
C ALA A 29 -14.44 6.91 -16.11
N ALA A 30 -14.16 6.23 -15.00
CA ALA A 30 -15.01 6.27 -13.82
C ALA A 30 -14.98 7.64 -13.13
N SER A 31 -16.07 8.00 -12.45
CA SER A 31 -16.06 9.14 -11.56
C SER A 31 -15.21 8.88 -10.31
N ARG A 32 -14.60 9.93 -9.76
CA ARG A 32 -13.85 9.81 -8.50
C ARG A 32 -14.77 9.36 -7.35
N ALA A 33 -16.03 9.76 -7.34
CA ALA A 33 -17.04 9.28 -6.41
C ALA A 33 -17.26 7.76 -6.51
N GLU A 34 -17.40 7.19 -7.72
CA GLU A 34 -17.55 5.74 -7.89
C GLU A 34 -16.32 4.97 -7.39
N VAL A 35 -15.12 5.41 -7.76
CA VAL A 35 -13.84 4.85 -7.28
C VAL A 35 -13.80 4.87 -5.76
N LEU A 36 -14.15 6.00 -5.13
CA LEU A 36 -14.17 6.12 -3.69
C LEU A 36 -15.24 5.24 -3.04
N ARG A 37 -16.42 5.07 -3.64
CA ARG A 37 -17.45 4.14 -3.14
C ARG A 37 -16.97 2.69 -3.21
N ALA A 38 -16.40 2.27 -4.34
CA ALA A 38 -15.85 0.93 -4.51
C ALA A 38 -14.67 0.63 -3.57
N TRP A 39 -13.94 1.64 -3.09
CA TRP A 39 -12.85 1.51 -2.12
C TRP A 39 -13.32 1.40 -0.65
N ALA A 40 -14.63 1.22 -0.40
CA ALA A 40 -15.15 1.10 0.95
C ALA A 40 -14.48 -0.03 1.74
N GLY A 41 -14.26 0.17 3.05
CA GLY A 41 -13.67 -0.83 3.94
C GLY A 41 -12.14 -1.02 3.84
N LEU A 42 -11.49 -0.59 2.76
CA LEU A 42 -10.05 -0.81 2.57
C LEU A 42 -9.15 0.19 3.33
N GLY A 43 -9.72 1.31 3.77
CA GLY A 43 -8.98 2.40 4.43
C GLY A 43 -7.97 3.08 3.50
N TYR A 44 -7.30 4.13 4.02
CA TYR A 44 -6.31 4.91 3.27
C TYR A 44 -6.84 5.37 1.89
N ASN A 45 -7.98 6.06 1.88
CA ASN A 45 -8.73 6.38 0.66
C ASN A 45 -7.91 7.17 -0.40
N ARG A 46 -6.86 7.89 0.01
CA ARG A 46 -5.94 8.57 -0.92
C ARG A 46 -5.29 7.60 -1.92
N ARG A 47 -5.11 6.33 -1.57
CA ARG A 47 -4.64 5.29 -2.50
C ARG A 47 -5.62 5.04 -3.64
N ALA A 48 -6.92 5.17 -3.41
CA ALA A 48 -7.93 5.02 -4.45
C ALA A 48 -7.85 6.18 -5.45
N VAL A 49 -7.68 7.41 -4.94
CA VAL A 49 -7.49 8.62 -5.76
C VAL A 49 -6.23 8.49 -6.62
N ALA A 50 -5.10 8.13 -5.99
CA ALA A 50 -3.85 7.97 -6.72
C ALA A 50 -3.91 6.83 -7.76
N LEU A 51 -4.55 5.70 -7.43
CA LEU A 51 -4.74 4.60 -8.39
C LEU A 51 -5.59 5.03 -9.59
N HIS A 52 -6.64 5.83 -9.36
CA HIS A 52 -7.47 6.37 -10.43
C HIS A 52 -6.69 7.35 -11.32
N GLU A 53 -5.87 8.22 -10.73
CA GLU A 53 -5.00 9.15 -11.47
C GLU A 53 -3.90 8.41 -12.26
N ALA A 54 -3.34 7.35 -11.69
CA ALA A 54 -2.43 6.45 -12.39
C ALA A 54 -3.13 5.75 -13.56
N ALA A 55 -4.35 5.28 -13.39
CA ALA A 55 -5.13 4.65 -14.45
C ALA A 55 -5.38 5.61 -15.63
N ARG A 56 -5.69 6.89 -15.36
CA ARG A 56 -5.80 7.93 -16.39
C ARG A 56 -4.48 8.15 -17.13
N SER A 57 -3.37 8.21 -16.40
CA SER A 57 -2.03 8.37 -17.00
C SER A 57 -1.65 7.17 -17.88
N ILE A 58 -1.99 5.95 -17.43
CA ILE A 58 -1.78 4.69 -18.16
C ILE A 58 -2.63 4.64 -19.43
N ALA A 59 -3.91 4.98 -19.34
CA ALA A 59 -4.83 5.00 -20.47
C ALA A 59 -4.38 6.01 -21.54
N ALA A 60 -3.96 7.22 -21.13
CA ALA A 60 -3.42 8.23 -22.03
C ALA A 60 -2.11 7.78 -22.71
N ALA A 61 -1.29 6.99 -22.03
CA ALA A 61 -0.06 6.41 -22.59
C ALA A 61 -0.29 5.15 -23.44
N GLY A 62 -1.52 4.63 -23.50
CA GLY A 62 -1.87 3.41 -24.23
C GLY A 62 -1.42 2.10 -23.58
N GLY A 63 -1.06 2.11 -22.30
CA GLY A 63 -0.64 0.90 -21.60
C GLY A 63 0.22 1.15 -20.36
N VAL A 64 0.40 0.09 -19.56
CA VAL A 64 1.27 0.14 -18.37
C VAL A 64 2.73 0.13 -18.84
N PRO A 65 3.57 1.09 -18.42
CA PRO A 65 4.96 1.11 -18.84
C PRO A 65 5.76 -0.05 -18.23
N ALA A 66 6.67 -0.62 -19.02
CA ALA A 66 7.58 -1.70 -18.61
C ALA A 66 8.97 -1.18 -18.17
N ASP A 67 9.03 0.07 -17.70
CA ASP A 67 10.24 0.76 -17.23
C ASP A 67 10.07 1.23 -15.78
N LEU A 68 11.12 1.09 -14.98
CA LEU A 68 11.09 1.43 -13.56
C LEU A 68 10.85 2.92 -13.34
N ALA A 69 11.59 3.78 -14.05
CA ALA A 69 11.49 5.23 -13.87
C ALA A 69 10.12 5.74 -14.35
N ALA A 70 9.58 5.18 -15.43
CA ALA A 70 8.24 5.49 -15.93
C ALA A 70 7.14 5.07 -14.94
N LEU A 71 7.23 3.88 -14.35
CA LEU A 71 6.30 3.44 -13.33
C LEU A 71 6.36 4.33 -12.08
N GLU A 72 7.54 4.71 -11.61
CA GLU A 72 7.71 5.60 -10.44
C GLU A 72 7.17 7.02 -10.67
N ARG A 73 6.98 7.45 -11.92
CA ARG A 73 6.31 8.72 -12.23
C ARG A 73 4.78 8.65 -12.11
N LEU A 74 4.19 7.45 -12.06
CA LEU A 74 2.74 7.32 -11.94
C LEU A 74 2.25 7.75 -10.54
N PRO A 75 1.12 8.46 -10.44
CA PRO A 75 0.53 8.84 -9.16
C PRO A 75 0.39 7.67 -8.17
N GLY A 76 0.97 7.83 -6.98
CA GLY A 76 0.91 6.82 -5.92
C GLY A 76 1.76 5.56 -6.12
N VAL A 77 2.56 5.50 -7.18
CA VAL A 77 3.47 4.38 -7.45
C VAL A 77 4.87 4.73 -6.93
N GLY A 78 5.18 4.25 -5.71
CA GLY A 78 6.54 4.32 -5.17
C GLY A 78 7.44 3.15 -5.63
N PRO A 79 8.73 3.15 -5.26
CA PRO A 79 9.72 2.18 -5.73
C PRO A 79 9.34 0.71 -5.51
N TYR A 80 8.69 0.41 -4.38
CA TYR A 80 8.19 -0.93 -4.10
C TYR A 80 7.14 -1.37 -5.13
N THR A 81 6.18 -0.51 -5.43
CA THR A 81 5.05 -0.85 -6.32
C THR A 81 5.52 -0.95 -7.76
N ALA A 82 6.39 -0.04 -8.20
CA ALA A 82 6.98 -0.09 -9.53
C ALA A 82 7.73 -1.41 -9.75
N ARG A 83 8.58 -1.80 -8.80
CA ARG A 83 9.31 -3.08 -8.84
C ARG A 83 8.38 -4.30 -8.78
N ALA A 84 7.31 -4.24 -7.97
CA ALA A 84 6.32 -5.31 -7.93
C ALA A 84 5.61 -5.49 -9.28
N VAL A 85 5.26 -4.39 -9.97
CA VAL A 85 4.66 -4.44 -11.31
C VAL A 85 5.65 -5.05 -12.30
N LEU A 86 6.89 -4.57 -12.35
CA LEU A 86 7.93 -5.13 -13.23
C LEU A 86 8.18 -6.62 -13.00
N CYS A 87 8.26 -7.03 -11.73
CA CYS A 87 8.53 -8.42 -11.38
C CYS A 87 7.35 -9.33 -11.68
N PHE A 88 6.15 -8.98 -11.24
CA PHE A 88 5.01 -9.89 -11.26
C PHE A 88 4.23 -9.86 -12.58
N ALA A 89 4.12 -8.69 -13.22
CA ALA A 89 3.40 -8.55 -14.48
C ALA A 89 4.31 -8.71 -15.70
N PHE A 90 5.52 -8.14 -15.65
CA PHE A 90 6.46 -8.16 -16.77
C PHE A 90 7.55 -9.23 -16.66
N GLY A 91 7.59 -10.00 -15.56
CA GLY A 91 8.58 -11.06 -15.36
C GLY A 91 10.02 -10.56 -15.24
N GLN A 92 10.23 -9.26 -15.00
CA GLN A 92 11.57 -8.68 -14.92
C GLN A 92 12.24 -8.97 -13.56
N ALA A 93 13.57 -9.05 -13.55
CA ALA A 93 14.36 -9.25 -12.35
C ALA A 93 14.50 -7.96 -11.50
N ALA A 94 13.37 -7.45 -11.00
CA ALA A 94 13.28 -6.23 -10.20
C ALA A 94 12.65 -6.54 -8.83
N MET A 95 13.46 -6.82 -7.80
CA MET A 95 12.93 -7.32 -6.52
C MET A 95 12.08 -6.25 -5.80
N PRO A 96 10.80 -6.49 -5.53
CA PRO A 96 10.02 -5.67 -4.60
C PRO A 96 10.41 -5.96 -3.13
N LEU A 97 11.23 -5.10 -2.53
CA LEU A 97 11.64 -5.22 -1.13
C LEU A 97 10.58 -4.70 -0.15
N ASP A 98 9.75 -5.60 0.36
CA ASP A 98 8.89 -5.38 1.54
C ASP A 98 9.63 -5.70 2.86
N THR A 99 8.95 -5.53 3.99
CA THR A 99 9.53 -5.80 5.31
C THR A 99 9.83 -7.29 5.55
N ASN A 100 9.15 -8.20 4.83
CA ASN A 100 9.35 -9.63 4.95
C ASN A 100 10.62 -10.07 4.21
N VAL A 101 10.73 -9.73 2.93
CA VAL A 101 11.91 -9.99 2.11
C VAL A 101 13.14 -9.34 2.73
N SER A 102 13.03 -8.08 3.16
CA SER A 102 14.14 -7.39 3.79
C SER A 102 14.64 -8.10 5.06
N ARG A 103 13.74 -8.65 5.87
CA ARG A 103 14.10 -9.42 7.08
C ARG A 103 14.77 -10.73 6.73
N VAL A 104 14.28 -11.45 5.70
CA VAL A 104 14.93 -12.68 5.23
C VAL A 104 16.37 -12.38 4.79
N LEU A 105 16.57 -11.36 3.97
CA LEU A 105 17.91 -11.00 3.46
C LEU A 105 18.84 -10.55 4.59
N ALA A 106 18.37 -9.68 5.48
CA ALA A 106 19.14 -9.22 6.64
C ALA A 106 19.68 -10.39 7.47
N ARG A 107 18.80 -11.35 7.81
CA ARG A 107 19.17 -12.52 8.62
C ARG A 107 20.02 -13.52 7.87
N SER A 108 19.52 -13.99 6.72
CA SER A 108 20.15 -15.11 6.00
C SER A 108 21.47 -14.72 5.33
N VAL A 109 21.55 -13.53 4.72
CA VAL A 109 22.71 -13.12 3.93
C VAL A 109 23.64 -12.19 4.70
N PHE A 110 23.11 -11.24 5.46
CA PHE A 110 23.92 -10.23 6.15
C PHE A 110 24.22 -10.58 7.62
N GLY A 111 23.59 -11.63 8.17
CA GLY A 111 23.77 -12.02 9.57
C GLY A 111 23.24 -11.01 10.58
N ARG A 112 22.37 -10.08 10.15
CA ARG A 112 21.79 -9.02 10.98
C ARG A 112 20.42 -9.41 11.50
N SER A 113 20.08 -8.92 12.69
CA SER A 113 18.76 -9.18 13.30
C SER A 113 17.66 -8.41 12.57
N ALA A 114 17.94 -7.16 12.20
CA ALA A 114 17.01 -6.29 11.50
C ALA A 114 17.49 -5.80 10.14
N PRO A 115 16.54 -5.49 9.23
CA PRO A 115 16.84 -4.83 7.97
C PRO A 115 17.50 -3.46 8.09
N ALA A 116 17.23 -2.73 9.18
CA ALA A 116 17.73 -1.36 9.36
C ALA A 116 19.26 -1.29 9.45
N ASP A 117 19.90 -2.39 9.86
CA ASP A 117 21.37 -2.53 9.94
C ASP A 117 22.04 -2.64 8.58
N VAL A 118 21.26 -2.76 7.50
CA VAL A 118 21.77 -2.95 6.14
C VAL A 118 21.26 -1.80 5.27
N ALA A 119 22.19 -1.10 4.61
CA ALA A 119 21.81 -0.04 3.70
C ALA A 119 20.83 -0.57 2.63
N ARG A 120 19.67 0.09 2.49
CA ARG A 120 18.59 -0.36 1.59
C ARG A 120 19.08 -0.55 0.15
N ARG A 121 19.98 0.33 -0.33
CA ARG A 121 20.59 0.23 -1.67
C ARG A 121 21.39 -1.06 -1.84
N THR A 122 22.19 -1.44 -0.84
CA THR A 122 22.98 -2.69 -0.84
C THR A 122 22.06 -3.90 -0.88
N MET A 123 20.99 -3.90 -0.06
CA MET A 123 20.00 -4.98 -0.06
C MET A 123 19.27 -5.10 -1.40
N GLN A 124 18.88 -3.96 -2.00
CA GLN A 124 18.22 -3.93 -3.30
C GLN A 124 19.12 -4.47 -4.42
N ALA A 125 20.38 -4.01 -4.48
CA ALA A 125 21.33 -4.47 -5.48
C ALA A 125 21.58 -5.98 -5.41
N LEU A 126 21.77 -6.51 -4.19
CA LEU A 126 21.90 -7.95 -3.96
C LEU A 126 20.64 -8.71 -4.43
N ALA A 127 19.46 -8.23 -4.05
CA ALA A 127 18.23 -8.95 -4.35
C ALA A 127 17.94 -8.97 -5.86
N ASP A 128 18.15 -7.86 -6.55
CA ASP A 128 18.03 -7.77 -8.01
C ASP A 128 19.06 -8.68 -8.71
N ASP A 129 20.30 -8.72 -8.22
CA ASP A 129 21.33 -9.62 -8.74
C ASP A 129 20.94 -11.10 -8.59
N ARG A 130 20.35 -11.48 -7.46
CA ARG A 130 19.88 -12.86 -7.24
C ARG A 130 18.72 -13.22 -8.17
N LEU A 131 17.80 -12.30 -8.44
CA LEU A 131 16.73 -12.53 -9.40
C LEU A 131 17.26 -12.65 -10.84
N ARG A 132 18.29 -11.89 -11.22
CA ARG A 132 18.89 -12.00 -12.57
C ARG A 132 19.56 -13.34 -12.85
N ARG A 133 19.91 -14.10 -11.80
CA ARG A 133 20.57 -15.42 -11.91
C ARG A 133 19.60 -16.59 -11.99
N THR A 134 18.28 -16.33 -11.96
CA THR A 134 17.25 -17.35 -12.15
C THR A 134 16.48 -17.08 -13.43
N ASP A 135 16.05 -18.15 -14.07
CA ASP A 135 15.09 -18.19 -15.16
C ASP A 135 13.64 -17.86 -14.72
N ARG A 136 13.37 -17.88 -13.40
CA ARG A 136 12.04 -17.68 -12.81
C ARG A 136 12.05 -16.56 -11.76
N PRO A 137 12.39 -15.31 -12.14
CA PRO A 137 12.53 -14.20 -11.19
C PRO A 137 11.24 -13.90 -10.41
N ARG A 138 10.07 -14.03 -11.06
CA ARG A 138 8.77 -13.88 -10.42
C ARG A 138 8.56 -14.88 -9.28
N ASP A 139 8.80 -16.16 -9.54
CA ASP A 139 8.57 -17.22 -8.56
C ASP A 139 9.57 -17.14 -7.41
N ALA A 140 10.83 -16.81 -7.71
CA ALA A 140 11.84 -16.58 -6.68
C ALA A 140 11.46 -15.40 -5.75
N ALA A 141 10.93 -14.31 -6.31
CA ALA A 141 10.46 -13.17 -5.51
C ALA A 141 9.26 -13.54 -4.62
N LEU A 142 8.27 -14.25 -5.17
CA LEU A 142 7.09 -14.73 -4.42
C LEU A 142 7.50 -15.71 -3.32
N ALA A 143 8.37 -16.68 -3.61
CA ALA A 143 8.88 -17.63 -2.63
C ALA A 143 9.60 -16.93 -1.46
N LEU A 144 10.34 -15.85 -1.74
CA LEU A 144 11.03 -15.08 -0.71
C LEU A 144 10.06 -14.27 0.16
N MET A 145 8.98 -13.74 -0.43
CA MET A 145 7.89 -13.10 0.31
C MET A 145 7.17 -14.10 1.21
N ASP A 146 6.79 -15.27 0.70
CA ASP A 146 6.11 -16.33 1.44
C ASP A 146 6.98 -16.86 2.58
N LEU A 147 8.27 -17.07 2.31
CA LEU A 147 9.23 -17.47 3.33
C LEU A 147 9.30 -16.44 4.47
N GLY A 148 9.34 -15.15 4.13
CA GLY A 148 9.34 -14.08 5.12
C GLY A 148 8.04 -14.01 5.91
N ALA A 149 6.89 -14.18 5.26
CA ALA A 149 5.58 -14.09 5.89
C ALA A 149 5.27 -15.29 6.81
N THR A 150 5.66 -16.50 6.42
CA THR A 150 5.21 -17.75 7.08
C THR A 150 6.26 -18.38 7.98
N VAL A 151 7.55 -18.31 7.61
CA VAL A 151 8.65 -19.01 8.32
C VAL A 151 9.59 -18.05 9.02
N CYS A 152 10.25 -17.16 8.27
CA CYS A 152 11.19 -16.18 8.78
C CYS A 152 10.47 -14.93 9.29
N ARG A 153 9.45 -15.12 10.14
CA ARG A 153 8.66 -14.07 10.79
C ARG A 153 9.44 -13.46 12.00
N PRO A 154 8.91 -12.42 12.68
CA PRO A 154 9.60 -11.81 13.83
C PRO A 154 10.03 -12.84 14.89
N ALA A 155 9.14 -13.79 15.23
CA ALA A 155 9.44 -15.01 15.97
C ALA A 155 9.58 -16.21 15.00
N PRO A 156 10.77 -16.47 14.45
CA PRO A 156 10.95 -17.33 13.28
C PRO A 156 10.79 -18.81 13.59
N ARG A 157 10.38 -19.60 12.60
CA ARG A 157 10.34 -21.07 12.63
C ARG A 157 11.61 -21.64 11.99
N CYS A 158 12.76 -21.45 12.62
CA CYS A 158 14.05 -21.76 11.98
C CYS A 158 14.26 -23.25 11.66
N ALA A 159 13.61 -24.17 12.36
CA ALA A 159 13.67 -25.60 12.08
C ALA A 159 13.02 -25.97 10.73
N GLU A 160 12.00 -25.21 10.30
CA GLU A 160 11.28 -25.40 9.03
C GLU A 160 11.91 -24.59 7.88
N CYS A 161 12.95 -23.79 8.17
CA CYS A 161 13.49 -22.84 7.20
C CYS A 161 14.42 -23.53 6.19
N PRO A 162 14.16 -23.43 4.88
CA PRO A 162 15.03 -24.01 3.84
C PRO A 162 16.41 -23.34 3.78
N LEU A 163 16.54 -22.14 4.36
CA LEU A 163 17.82 -21.41 4.43
C LEU A 163 18.58 -21.70 5.74
N SER A 164 18.08 -22.58 6.62
CA SER A 164 18.62 -22.76 7.97
C SER A 164 20.10 -23.15 8.02
N ALA A 165 20.55 -24.01 7.10
CA ALA A 165 21.93 -24.47 7.02
C ALA A 165 22.91 -23.35 6.59
N SER A 166 22.46 -22.39 5.78
CA SER A 166 23.30 -21.31 5.24
C SER A 166 23.01 -19.94 5.86
N CYS A 167 22.09 -19.85 6.83
CA CYS A 167 21.66 -18.59 7.42
C CYS A 167 22.72 -18.04 8.37
N ARG A 168 23.32 -16.90 8.03
CA ARG A 168 24.38 -16.28 8.83
C ARG A 168 23.92 -15.84 10.22
N TRP A 169 22.71 -15.31 10.34
CA TRP A 169 22.17 -14.89 11.64
C TRP A 169 21.94 -16.08 12.58
N ARG A 170 21.54 -17.23 12.03
CA ARG A 170 21.45 -18.49 12.79
C ARG A 170 22.83 -19.00 13.19
N ALA A 171 23.79 -19.01 12.26
CA ALA A 171 25.16 -19.43 12.55
C ALA A 171 25.82 -18.57 13.65
N ALA A 172 25.44 -17.29 13.75
CA ALA A 172 25.89 -16.36 14.78
C ALA A 172 25.15 -16.51 16.13
N GLY A 173 24.27 -17.50 16.30
CA GLY A 173 23.58 -17.74 17.57
C GLY A 173 22.39 -16.81 17.85
N PHE A 174 21.73 -16.29 16.82
CA PHE A 174 20.52 -15.47 16.92
C PHE A 174 20.68 -14.16 17.73
N PRO A 175 21.65 -13.28 17.38
CA PRO A 175 21.79 -12.01 18.08
C PRO A 175 20.48 -11.22 18.08
N SER A 176 20.02 -10.82 19.27
CA SER A 176 18.78 -10.08 19.48
C SER A 176 18.93 -8.60 19.18
N GLU A 177 17.82 -7.94 18.85
CA GLU A 177 17.72 -6.47 18.84
C GLU A 177 16.74 -5.99 19.92
N PRO A 178 16.94 -4.80 20.50
CA PRO A 178 15.89 -4.14 21.26
C PRO A 178 14.79 -3.68 20.30
N LEU A 179 13.57 -4.19 20.48
CA LEU A 179 12.41 -3.67 19.75
C LEU A 179 12.09 -2.25 20.25
N PRO A 180 12.06 -1.23 19.37
CA PRO A 180 11.59 0.09 19.77
C PRO A 180 10.12 -0.01 20.20
N ARG A 181 9.86 0.29 21.47
CA ARG A 181 8.50 0.34 22.03
C ARG A 181 7.85 1.68 21.70
N HIS A 182 7.51 1.90 20.43
CA HIS A 182 6.62 3.00 20.10
C HIS A 182 5.18 2.58 20.44
N ARG A 183 4.59 3.18 21.48
CA ARG A 183 3.15 3.09 21.71
C ARG A 183 2.46 4.04 20.73
N GLU A 184 1.88 3.48 19.68
CA GLU A 184 0.96 4.26 18.85
C GLU A 184 -0.29 4.62 19.68
N PRO A 185 -0.84 5.84 19.50
CA PRO A 185 -2.11 6.19 20.13
C PRO A 185 -3.22 5.24 19.66
N PRO A 186 -4.29 5.04 20.46
CA PRO A 186 -5.46 4.29 20.02
C PRO A 186 -5.95 4.79 18.66
N PHE A 187 -6.31 3.88 17.77
CA PHE A 187 -6.67 4.21 16.38
C PHE A 187 -7.77 5.28 16.32
N GLU A 188 -8.75 5.19 17.21
CA GLU A 188 -9.91 6.09 17.38
C GLU A 188 -9.54 7.52 17.77
N ARG A 189 -8.28 7.75 18.17
CA ARG A 189 -7.75 9.08 18.49
C ARG A 189 -6.96 9.70 17.33
N THR A 190 -6.73 8.95 16.25
CA THR A 190 -5.91 9.39 15.12
C THR A 190 -6.72 10.26 14.14
N ALA A 191 -6.04 11.18 13.45
CA ALA A 191 -6.65 11.89 12.32
C ALA A 191 -7.10 10.92 11.20
N ARG A 192 -6.40 9.78 11.04
CA ARG A 192 -6.74 8.72 10.07
C ARG A 192 -8.15 8.18 10.32
N TYR A 193 -8.51 7.96 11.58
CA TYR A 193 -9.85 7.49 11.96
C TYR A 193 -10.93 8.50 11.56
N ALA A 194 -10.82 9.74 12.03
CA ALA A 194 -11.83 10.78 11.75
C ALA A 194 -12.01 11.02 10.25
N ARG A 195 -10.91 11.14 9.51
CA ARG A 195 -10.93 11.32 8.05
C ARG A 195 -11.58 10.14 7.32
N GLY A 196 -11.30 8.91 7.74
CA GLY A 196 -11.94 7.72 7.19
C GLY A 196 -13.45 7.70 7.44
N ARG A 197 -13.87 8.08 8.65
CA ARG A 197 -15.29 8.20 9.05
C ARG A 197 -16.03 9.26 8.25
N ILE A 198 -15.44 10.44 8.00
CA ILE A 198 -16.04 11.48 7.16
C ILE A 198 -16.32 10.94 5.75
N VAL A 199 -15.33 10.29 5.12
CA VAL A 199 -15.52 9.72 3.77
C VAL A 199 -16.59 8.63 3.77
N ALA A 200 -16.65 7.79 4.81
CA ALA A 200 -17.71 6.79 4.95
C ALA A 200 -19.11 7.43 5.05
N PHE A 201 -19.23 8.48 5.87
CA PHE A 201 -20.48 9.21 6.05
C PHE A 201 -20.97 9.85 4.74
N LEU A 202 -20.04 10.43 3.96
CA LEU A 202 -20.33 10.99 2.65
C LEU A 202 -20.74 9.94 1.61
N ARG A 203 -20.18 8.73 1.67
CA ARG A 203 -20.62 7.61 0.79
C ARG A 203 -22.09 7.25 1.04
N GLU A 204 -22.51 7.26 2.31
CA GLU A 204 -23.86 6.87 2.73
C GLU A 204 -24.89 7.98 2.51
N ARG A 205 -24.53 9.24 2.82
CA ARG A 205 -25.46 10.38 2.83
C ARG A 205 -25.41 11.23 1.56
N GLY A 206 -24.38 11.07 0.74
CA GLY A 206 -24.17 11.85 -0.48
C GLY A 206 -23.64 13.25 -0.21
N VAL A 207 -24.49 14.15 0.27
CA VAL A 207 -24.19 15.57 0.50
C VAL A 207 -24.54 15.96 1.93
N VAL A 208 -23.59 16.52 2.68
CA VAL A 208 -23.75 16.83 4.11
C VAL A 208 -23.10 18.16 4.48
N SER A 209 -23.60 18.84 5.50
CA SER A 209 -23.02 20.05 6.07
C SER A 209 -21.85 19.77 7.04
N THR A 210 -21.01 20.77 7.30
CA THR A 210 -19.98 20.71 8.35
C THR A 210 -20.59 20.41 9.73
N ALA A 211 -21.80 20.93 10.01
CA ALA A 211 -22.50 20.70 11.28
C ALA A 211 -22.87 19.22 11.46
N GLU A 212 -23.44 18.58 10.43
CA GLU A 212 -23.77 17.15 10.46
C GLU A 212 -22.53 16.28 10.68
N ILE A 213 -21.42 16.58 9.98
CA ILE A 213 -20.14 15.89 10.17
C ILE A 213 -19.62 16.05 11.62
N THR A 214 -19.73 17.25 12.17
CA THR A 214 -19.28 17.54 13.54
C THR A 214 -20.08 16.74 14.58
N VAL A 215 -21.39 16.62 14.40
CA VAL A 215 -22.24 15.81 15.27
C VAL A 215 -21.92 14.31 15.13
N PHE A 216 -21.70 13.84 13.90
CA PHE A 216 -21.40 12.45 13.60
C PHE A 216 -20.06 11.95 14.20
N LEU A 217 -19.06 12.82 14.27
CA LEU A 217 -17.76 12.45 14.82
C LEU A 217 -17.74 12.44 16.36
N PRO A 218 -16.91 11.57 16.98
CA PRO A 218 -16.70 11.60 18.42
C PRO A 218 -16.30 12.99 18.91
N SER A 219 -16.73 13.36 20.12
CA SER A 219 -16.56 14.72 20.67
C SER A 219 -15.13 15.22 20.62
N TRP A 220 -14.14 14.36 20.88
CA TRP A 220 -12.71 14.70 20.86
C TRP A 220 -12.14 15.01 19.47
N HIS A 221 -12.86 14.73 18.38
CA HIS A 221 -12.49 15.13 17.03
C HIS A 221 -13.14 16.44 16.56
N ARG A 222 -14.22 16.87 17.21
CA ARG A 222 -15.03 18.03 16.81
C ARG A 222 -14.21 19.32 16.63
N PRO A 223 -13.25 19.67 17.51
CA PRO A 223 -12.45 20.89 17.35
C PRO A 223 -11.59 20.92 16.09
N ARG A 224 -11.37 19.78 15.43
CA ARG A 224 -10.49 19.63 14.27
C ARG A 224 -11.23 19.31 12.97
N VAL A 225 -12.56 19.31 12.97
CA VAL A 225 -13.39 18.92 11.81
C VAL A 225 -13.02 19.71 10.56
N GLN A 226 -12.91 21.04 10.67
CA GLN A 226 -12.55 21.88 9.52
C GLN A 226 -11.17 21.51 8.96
N ALA A 227 -10.16 21.33 9.82
CA ALA A 227 -8.83 20.91 9.40
C ALA A 227 -8.83 19.52 8.73
N TYR A 228 -9.71 18.60 9.16
CA TYR A 228 -9.88 17.32 8.48
C TYR A 228 -10.52 17.49 7.10
N LEU A 229 -11.54 18.33 6.97
CA LEU A 229 -12.21 18.60 5.70
C LEU A 229 -11.27 19.29 4.70
N ASP A 230 -10.51 20.30 5.13
CA ASP A 230 -9.51 20.96 4.27
C ASP A 230 -8.42 19.98 3.83
N GLY A 231 -7.98 19.10 4.73
CA GLY A 231 -7.04 18.03 4.41
C GLY A 231 -7.61 16.98 3.46
N LEU A 232 -8.89 16.64 3.59
CA LEU A 232 -9.57 15.72 2.67
C LEU A 232 -9.78 16.35 1.29
N ALA A 233 -10.12 17.64 1.24
CA ALA A 233 -10.32 18.38 0.00
C ALA A 233 -9.02 18.50 -0.79
N ARG A 234 -7.91 18.85 -0.12
CA ARG A 234 -6.57 18.86 -0.72
C ARG A 234 -6.14 17.49 -1.26
N ASP A 235 -6.58 16.42 -0.61
CA ASP A 235 -6.31 15.05 -1.05
C ASP A 235 -7.28 14.54 -2.13
N GLY A 236 -8.21 15.39 -2.61
CA GLY A 236 -9.20 15.01 -3.60
C GLY A 236 -10.20 13.97 -3.09
N LEU A 237 -10.41 13.87 -1.78
CA LEU A 237 -11.32 12.90 -1.16
C LEU A 237 -12.73 13.44 -0.93
N VAL A 238 -12.87 14.76 -0.88
CA VAL A 238 -14.15 15.47 -0.73
C VAL A 238 -14.11 16.75 -1.58
N GLU A 239 -15.27 17.26 -1.95
CA GLU A 239 -15.46 18.56 -2.59
C GLU A 239 -16.43 19.40 -1.74
N ARG A 240 -16.28 20.73 -1.80
CA ARG A 240 -17.20 21.68 -1.19
C ARG A 240 -18.09 22.32 -2.26
N ARG A 241 -19.40 22.29 -2.07
CA ARG A 241 -20.40 23.02 -2.87
C ARG A 241 -21.22 23.91 -1.92
N GLY A 242 -20.96 25.22 -1.95
CA GLY A 242 -21.53 26.16 -1.00
C GLY A 242 -21.07 25.88 0.44
N ASP A 243 -22.01 25.58 1.32
CA ASP A 243 -21.79 25.21 2.73
C ASP A 243 -21.76 23.69 2.97
N ARG A 244 -21.90 22.89 1.90
CA ARG A 244 -21.98 21.42 1.97
C ARG A 244 -20.76 20.74 1.36
N TRP A 245 -20.56 19.50 1.80
CA TRP A 245 -19.50 18.59 1.40
C TRP A 245 -20.09 17.35 0.76
N LEU A 246 -19.40 16.85 -0.26
CA LEU A 246 -19.77 15.65 -1.00
C LEU A 246 -18.51 14.91 -1.46
N LEU A 247 -18.67 13.66 -1.92
CA LEU A 247 -17.60 13.02 -2.69
C LEU A 247 -17.42 13.74 -4.02
N PRO A 248 -16.19 13.86 -4.56
CA PRO A 248 -15.98 14.55 -5.82
C PRO A 248 -16.66 13.81 -6.96
N GLU A 249 -17.69 14.43 -7.51
CA GLU A 249 -18.24 14.04 -8.81
C GLU A 249 -17.27 14.52 -9.89
N LEU A 250 -17.28 13.90 -11.07
CA LEU A 250 -16.32 14.16 -12.15
C LEU A 250 -16.02 15.67 -12.28
N ARG A 251 -14.75 16.04 -12.08
CA ARG A 251 -14.20 17.23 -12.72
C ARG A 251 -13.50 16.74 -13.97
N GLU A 252 -14.23 16.85 -15.07
CA GLU A 252 -13.68 16.96 -16.41
C GLU A 252 -12.70 18.14 -16.43
N GLY A 253 -11.56 17.88 -17.02
CA GLY A 253 -10.43 18.76 -17.22
C GLY A 253 -9.46 17.98 -18.08
#